data_AF-A0A1E4K9U7-F1
#
_entry.id   AF-A0A1E4K9U7-F1
#
_cell.length_a   1.000
_cell.length_b   1.000
_cell.length_c   1.000
_cell.angle_alpha   90.00
_cell.angle_beta   90.00
_cell.angle_gamma   90.00
#
_symmetry.space_group_name_H-M   'P 1'
#
loop_
_entity.id
_entity.type
_entity.pdbx_description
1 polymer ?
#
loop_
_entity_poly.entity_id
_entity_poly.type
_entity_poly.pdbx_seq_one_letter_code
_entity_poly.pdbx_strand_id
1 'polypeptide(L)'
;MLALATRVVSDYGKVLAHVSPGVYGLPQSLLPYPKERIREALRFLLHEVAPEHPELREGLARGYVYLAQFVDDADASVIARGAAVASGVGSDADDAEPAMRLINRIKAEMELALEELAGTA
;
A
#
# COMPACT_ATOMS: atom_id res chain seq x y z
N MET A 1 6.07 23.33 2.20
CA MET A 1 5.93 21.92 1.77
C MET A 1 5.23 21.05 2.82
N LEU A 2 5.54 21.22 4.11
CA LEU A 2 4.91 20.47 5.21
C LEU A 2 3.38 20.40 5.17
N ALA A 3 2.67 21.53 5.08
CA ALA A 3 1.21 21.54 5.03
C ALA A 3 0.61 20.72 3.87
N LEU A 4 1.28 20.69 2.71
CA LEU A 4 0.85 19.90 1.56
C LEU A 4 1.09 18.40 1.80
N ALA A 5 2.27 18.04 2.31
CA ALA A 5 2.60 16.65 2.63
C ALA A 5 1.65 16.09 3.69
N THR A 6 1.37 16.85 4.76
CA THR A 6 0.39 16.50 5.79
C THR A 6 -1.00 16.28 5.20
N ARG A 7 -1.44 17.13 4.27
CA ARG A 7 -2.74 16.95 3.58
C ARG A 7 -2.77 15.66 2.75
N VAL A 8 -1.75 15.43 1.93
CA VAL A 8 -1.64 14.22 1.10
C VAL A 8 -1.71 12.96 1.96
N VAL A 9 -0.92 12.91 3.04
CA VAL A 9 -0.88 11.76 3.95
C VAL A 9 -2.17 11.62 4.75
N SER A 10 -2.81 12.72 5.15
CA SER A 10 -4.10 12.68 5.86
C SER A 10 -5.22 12.11 4.98
N ASP A 11 -5.33 12.57 3.73
CA ASP A 11 -6.33 12.06 2.79
C ASP A 11 -6.07 10.59 2.42
N TYR A 12 -4.80 10.20 2.25
CA TYR A 12 -4.42 8.80 2.09
C TYR A 12 -4.77 7.95 3.33
N GLY A 13 -4.53 8.46 4.53
CA GLY A 13 -4.90 7.79 5.78
C GLY A 13 -6.41 7.52 5.88
N LYS A 14 -7.25 8.40 5.33
CA LYS A 14 -8.70 8.15 5.23
C LYS A 14 -8.99 6.96 4.32
N VAL A 15 -8.27 6.78 3.22
CA VAL A 15 -8.42 5.59 2.37
C VAL A 15 -8.03 4.34 3.15
N LEU A 16 -6.88 4.35 3.84
CA LEU A 16 -6.43 3.22 4.65
C LEU A 16 -7.42 2.82 5.75
N ALA A 17 -8.14 3.78 6.33
CA ALA A 17 -9.16 3.51 7.34
C ALA A 17 -10.34 2.65 6.83
N HIS A 18 -10.54 2.56 5.51
CA HIS A 18 -11.59 1.76 4.89
C HIS A 18 -11.08 0.43 4.31
N VAL A 19 -9.76 0.17 4.38
CA VAL A 19 -9.16 -1.06 3.85
C VAL A 19 -9.33 -2.19 4.86
N SER A 20 -9.93 -3.31 4.43
CA SER A 20 -10.02 -4.51 5.26
C SER A 20 -8.66 -5.19 5.42
N PRO A 21 -8.26 -5.59 6.64
CA PRO A 21 -7.05 -6.37 6.86
C PRO A 21 -7.05 -7.68 6.05
N GLY A 22 -5.89 -8.05 5.51
CA GLY A 22 -5.72 -9.30 4.77
C GLY A 22 -6.14 -9.26 3.29
N VAL A 23 -6.65 -8.13 2.81
CA VAL A 23 -6.90 -7.90 1.37
C VAL A 23 -5.64 -7.37 0.72
N TYR A 24 -5.15 -8.07 -0.31
CA TYR A 24 -4.02 -7.65 -1.14
C TYR A 24 -4.52 -7.15 -2.49
N GLY A 25 -3.76 -6.25 -3.11
CA GLY A 25 -4.03 -5.82 -4.49
C GLY A 25 -5.19 -4.84 -4.61
N LEU A 26 -5.09 -3.71 -3.90
CA LEU A 26 -6.05 -2.62 -4.02
C LEU A 26 -5.82 -1.86 -5.34
N PRO A 27 -6.87 -1.43 -6.05
CA PRO A 27 -6.69 -0.61 -7.24
C PRO A 27 -6.13 0.77 -6.88
N GLN A 28 -5.12 1.22 -7.64
CA GLN A 28 -4.53 2.55 -7.50
C GLN A 28 -5.55 3.67 -7.70
N SER A 29 -6.63 3.44 -8.47
CA SER A 29 -7.72 4.41 -8.63
C SER A 29 -8.45 4.77 -7.33
N LEU A 30 -8.28 3.99 -6.25
CA LEU A 30 -8.78 4.34 -4.92
C LEU A 30 -7.93 5.43 -4.23
N LEU A 31 -6.72 5.68 -4.69
CA LEU A 31 -5.84 6.68 -4.09
C LEU A 31 -6.33 8.10 -4.40
N PRO A 32 -6.29 9.02 -3.41
CA PRO A 32 -6.72 10.40 -3.63
C PRO A 32 -5.69 11.23 -4.41
N TYR A 33 -4.47 10.71 -4.56
CA TYR A 33 -3.37 11.31 -5.30
C TYR A 33 -2.56 10.21 -6.00
N PRO A 34 -1.74 10.54 -7.01
CA PRO A 34 -0.81 9.57 -7.60
C PRO A 34 0.05 8.90 -6.53
N LYS A 35 0.27 7.58 -6.67
CA LYS A 35 1.00 6.74 -5.70
C LYS A 35 2.36 7.36 -5.33
N GLU A 36 3.12 7.82 -6.31
CA GLU A 36 4.44 8.43 -6.16
C GLU A 36 4.38 9.71 -5.32
N ARG A 37 3.34 10.52 -5.49
CA ARG A 37 3.14 11.74 -4.68
C ARG A 37 2.88 11.41 -3.21
N ILE A 38 2.15 10.33 -2.93
CA ILE A 38 1.93 9.85 -1.56
C ILE A 38 3.24 9.31 -0.99
N ARG A 39 4.00 8.55 -1.77
CA ARG A 39 5.32 8.00 -1.38
C ARG A 39 6.27 9.13 -0.95
N GLU A 40 6.40 10.17 -1.77
CA GLU A 40 7.23 11.34 -1.48
C GLU A 40 6.77 12.08 -0.23
N ALA A 41 5.46 12.30 -0.07
CA ALA A 41 4.92 12.96 1.11
C ALA A 41 5.20 12.17 2.40
N LEU A 42 5.07 10.85 2.37
CA LEU A 42 5.39 9.98 3.51
C LEU A 42 6.88 10.04 3.86
N ARG A 43 7.78 9.96 2.87
CA ARG A 43 9.24 10.08 3.11
C ARG A 43 9.60 11.43 3.69
N PHE A 44 9.03 12.49 3.14
CA PHE A 44 9.23 13.84 3.65
C PHE A 44 8.80 13.94 5.12
N LEU A 45 7.59 13.48 5.47
CA LEU A 45 7.13 13.53 6.87
C LEU A 45 7.95 12.62 7.79
N LEU A 46 8.38 11.44 7.34
CA LEU A 46 9.26 10.57 8.13
C LEU A 46 10.61 11.22 8.45
N HIS A 47 11.12 12.07 7.56
CA HIS A 47 12.33 12.84 7.80
C HIS A 47 12.10 14.00 8.78
N GLU A 48 10.96 14.70 8.65
CA GLU A 48 10.65 15.89 9.45
C GLU A 48 10.14 15.58 10.86
N VAL A 49 9.55 14.40 11.08
CA VAL A 49 9.00 14.03 12.39
C VAL A 49 10.14 13.73 13.37
N ALA A 50 10.16 14.52 14.44
CA ALA A 50 11.14 14.42 15.50
C ALA A 50 11.16 13.02 16.17
N PRO A 51 12.33 12.51 16.60
CA PRO A 51 12.47 11.17 17.20
C PRO A 51 11.57 10.93 18.43
N GLU A 52 11.15 11.99 19.12
CA GLU A 52 10.34 11.96 20.33
C GLU A 52 8.87 11.57 20.07
N HIS A 53 8.48 11.38 18.81
CA HIS A 53 7.14 10.95 18.40
C HIS A 53 7.15 9.56 17.75
N PRO A 54 7.53 8.48 18.48
CA PRO A 54 7.70 7.15 17.91
C PRO A 54 6.42 6.58 17.31
N GLU A 55 5.25 6.81 17.93
CA GLU A 55 3.95 6.34 17.41
C GLU A 55 3.61 6.97 16.05
N LEU A 56 3.89 8.26 15.88
CA LEU A 56 3.67 8.96 14.62
C LEU A 56 4.62 8.45 13.53
N ARG A 57 5.90 8.25 13.89
CA ARG A 57 6.90 7.66 12.98
C ARG A 57 6.50 6.26 12.55
N GLU A 58 6.05 5.42 13.47
CA GLU A 58 5.57 4.07 13.17
C GLU A 58 4.34 4.11 12.25
N GLY A 59 3.37 4.99 12.52
CA GLY A 59 2.18 5.15 11.68
C GLY A 59 2.54 5.57 10.25
N LEU A 60 3.46 6.52 10.08
CA LEU A 60 3.96 6.94 8.77
C LEU A 60 4.73 5.82 8.06
N ALA A 61 5.58 5.09 8.77
CA ALA A 61 6.33 3.96 8.24
C ALA A 61 5.38 2.85 7.76
N ARG A 62 4.36 2.51 8.55
CA ARG A 62 3.33 1.55 8.16
C ARG A 62 2.55 2.02 6.94
N GLY A 63 2.19 3.30 6.89
CA GLY A 63 1.55 3.91 5.72
C GLY A 63 2.40 3.82 4.45
N TYR A 64 3.71 4.00 4.57
CA TYR A 64 4.69 3.87 3.47
C TYR A 64 4.72 2.44 2.93
N VAL A 65 4.81 1.45 3.81
CA VAL A 65 4.82 0.03 3.43
C VAL A 65 3.49 -0.38 2.80
N TYR A 66 2.36 0.07 3.37
CA TYR A 66 1.03 -0.27 2.86
C TYR A 66 0.73 0.32 1.48
N LEU A 67 1.47 1.35 1.06
CA LEU A 67 1.33 1.92 -0.27
C LEU A 67 1.65 0.88 -1.36
N ALA A 68 2.50 -0.11 -1.08
CA ALA A 68 2.81 -1.21 -2.00
C ALA A 68 1.57 -2.05 -2.37
N GLN A 69 0.56 -2.10 -1.52
CA GLN A 69 -0.67 -2.86 -1.78
C GLN A 69 -1.54 -2.25 -2.87
N PHE A 70 -1.31 -0.97 -3.22
CA PHE A 70 -2.02 -0.29 -4.31
C PHE A 70 -1.32 -0.59 -5.63
N VAL A 71 -1.94 -1.43 -6.46
CA VAL A 71 -1.44 -1.89 -7.75
C VAL A 71 -2.29 -1.32 -8.88
N ASP A 72 -1.83 -1.45 -10.12
CA ASP A 72 -2.61 -1.02 -11.27
C ASP A 72 -3.97 -1.72 -11.29
N ASP A 73 -5.02 -1.01 -11.72
CA ASP A 73 -6.39 -1.50 -11.67
C ASP A 73 -6.59 -2.85 -12.42
N ALA A 74 -5.78 -3.09 -13.46
CA ALA A 74 -5.76 -4.36 -14.17
C ALA A 74 -5.24 -5.52 -13.28
N ASP A 75 -4.14 -5.29 -12.56
CA ASP A 75 -3.57 -6.27 -11.62
C ASP A 75 -4.50 -6.49 -10.43
N ALA A 76 -5.11 -5.42 -9.89
CA ALA A 76 -6.12 -5.52 -8.84
C ALA A 76 -7.31 -6.39 -9.28
N SER A 77 -7.73 -6.24 -10.55
CA SER A 77 -8.80 -7.06 -11.12
C SER A 77 -8.42 -8.54 -11.23
N VAL A 78 -7.17 -8.85 -11.58
CA VAL A 78 -6.65 -10.24 -11.60
C VAL A 78 -6.67 -10.84 -10.20
N ILE A 79 -6.18 -10.09 -9.20
CA ILE A 79 -6.15 -10.54 -7.81
C ILE A 79 -7.56 -10.80 -7.27
N ALA A 80 -8.51 -9.90 -7.56
CA ALA A 80 -9.91 -10.05 -7.15
C ALA A 80 -10.55 -11.33 -7.74
N ARG A 81 -10.28 -11.66 -9.01
CA ARG A 81 -10.76 -12.90 -9.63
C ARG A 81 -10.15 -14.14 -8.99
N GLY A 82 -8.83 -14.15 -8.79
CA GLY A 82 -8.16 -15.27 -8.12
C GLY A 82 -8.64 -15.48 -6.67
N ALA A 83 -8.95 -14.41 -5.94
CA ALA A 83 -9.55 -14.49 -4.61
C ALA A 83 -10.97 -15.08 -4.63
N ALA A 84 -11.77 -14.75 -5.65
CA ALA A 84 -13.09 -15.37 -5.86
C ALA A 84 -12.98 -16.88 -6.11
N VAL A 85 -11.98 -17.34 -6.86
CA VAL A 85 -11.71 -18.77 -7.08
C VAL A 85 -11.32 -19.47 -5.78
N ALA A 86 -10.40 -18.88 -5.01
CA ALA A 86 -9.95 -19.44 -3.73
C ALA A 86 -11.08 -19.55 -2.68
N SER A 87 -12.07 -18.66 -2.76
CA SER A 87 -13.27 -18.68 -1.90
C SER A 87 -14.41 -19.57 -2.44
N GLY A 88 -14.20 -20.26 -3.58
CA GLY A 88 -15.19 -21.15 -4.19
C GLY A 88 -16.33 -20.44 -4.93
N VAL A 89 -16.22 -19.12 -5.16
CA VAL A 89 -17.19 -18.29 -5.89
C VAL A 89 -16.86 -18.24 -7.39
N GLY A 90 -15.56 -18.27 -7.73
CA GLY A 90 -15.04 -18.31 -9.10
C GLY A 90 -14.91 -19.74 -9.63
N SER A 91 -15.13 -19.92 -10.93
CA SER A 91 -15.08 -21.24 -11.60
C SER A 91 -13.84 -21.46 -12.45
N ASP A 92 -13.02 -20.42 -12.67
CA ASP A 92 -11.85 -20.49 -13.55
C ASP A 92 -10.57 -20.68 -12.73
N ALA A 93 -10.08 -21.92 -12.67
CA ALA A 93 -8.87 -22.26 -11.93
C ALA A 93 -7.62 -21.54 -12.47
N ASP A 94 -7.65 -21.09 -13.72
CA ASP A 94 -6.52 -20.43 -14.39
C ASP A 94 -6.26 -19.01 -13.85
N ASP A 95 -7.24 -18.40 -13.16
CA ASP A 95 -7.10 -17.09 -12.52
C ASP A 95 -6.35 -17.14 -11.17
N ALA A 96 -6.18 -18.33 -10.56
CA ALA A 96 -5.57 -18.47 -9.23
C ALA A 96 -4.05 -18.25 -9.25
N GLU A 97 -3.35 -18.81 -10.25
CA GLU A 97 -1.89 -18.71 -10.33
C GLU A 97 -1.40 -17.29 -10.64
N PRO A 98 -1.96 -16.54 -11.60
CA PRO A 98 -1.59 -15.14 -11.85
C PRO A 98 -1.82 -14.25 -10.62
N ALA A 99 -2.94 -14.43 -9.91
CA ALA A 99 -3.23 -13.71 -8.68
C ALA A 99 -2.17 -13.98 -7.60
N MET A 100 -1.78 -15.24 -7.41
CA MET A 100 -0.74 -15.61 -6.44
C MET A 100 0.62 -14.96 -6.76
N ARG A 101 1.00 -14.91 -8.05
CA ARG A 101 2.24 -14.25 -8.48
C ARG A 101 2.21 -12.75 -8.16
N LEU A 102 1.08 -12.09 -8.42
CA LEU A 102 0.91 -10.66 -8.09
C LEU A 102 0.94 -10.40 -6.58
N ILE A 103 0.29 -11.25 -5.78
CA ILE A 103 0.33 -11.15 -4.31
C ILE A 103 1.76 -11.30 -3.80
N ASN A 104 2.53 -12.26 -4.33
CA ASN A 104 3.93 -12.44 -3.94
C ASN A 104 4.79 -11.24 -4.34
N ARG A 105 4.53 -10.63 -5.49
CA ARG A 105 5.18 -9.37 -5.87
C ARG A 105 4.86 -8.24 -4.89
N ILE A 106 3.60 -8.07 -4.49
CA ILE A 106 3.22 -7.06 -3.49
C ILE A 106 3.96 -7.29 -2.17
N LYS A 107 4.06 -8.55 -1.71
CA LYS A 107 4.80 -8.89 -0.49
C LYS A 107 6.28 -8.52 -0.60
N ALA A 108 6.92 -8.84 -1.72
CA ALA A 108 8.30 -8.46 -1.97
C ALA A 108 8.48 -6.92 -2.01
N GLU A 109 7.53 -6.19 -2.62
CA GLU A 109 7.55 -4.72 -2.61
C GLU A 109 7.37 -4.13 -1.19
N MET A 110 6.56 -4.77 -0.34
CA MET A 110 6.41 -4.38 1.06
C MET A 110 7.70 -4.62 1.87
N GLU A 111 8.39 -5.74 1.62
CA GLU A 111 9.69 -6.04 2.24
C GLU A 111 10.75 -5.02 1.82
N LEU A 112 10.85 -4.71 0.52
CA LEU A 112 11.74 -3.68 0.01
C LEU A 112 11.44 -2.30 0.64
N ALA A 113 10.16 -1.94 0.80
CA ALA A 113 9.78 -0.70 1.44
C ALA A 113 10.20 -0.66 2.92
N LEU A 114 10.18 -1.78 3.64
CA LEU A 114 10.71 -1.87 5.01
C LEU A 114 12.22 -1.70 5.04
N GLU A 115 12.95 -2.34 4.13
CA GLU A 115 14.41 -2.22 4.01
C GLU A 115 14.84 -0.79 3.67
N GLU A 116 14.13 -0.13 2.76
CA GLU A 116 14.36 1.28 2.42
C GLU A 116 14.26 2.18 3.67
N LEU A 117 13.26 1.94 4.52
CA LEU A 117 13.09 2.71 5.76
C LEU A 117 14.21 2.41 6.76
N ALA A 118 14.61 1.14 6.90
CA ALA A 118 15.70 0.72 7.79
C ALA A 118 17.06 1.29 7.36
N GLY A 119 17.30 1.42 6.05
CA GLY A 119 18.52 2.01 5.49
C GLY A 119 18.58 3.54 5.54
N THR A 120 17.48 4.21 5.90
CA THR A 120 17.40 5.69 6.03
C THR A 120 17.48 6.20 7.47
N ALA A 121 17.74 5.32 8.45
CA ALA A 121 17.90 5.67 9.87
C ALA A 121 19.33 6.09 10.23
#